data_AF-A0A109BET7-F1
#
_entry.id   AF-A0A109BET7-F1
#
_cell.length_a   1.000
_cell.length_b   1.000
_cell.length_c   1.000
_cell.angle_alpha   90.00
_cell.angle_beta   90.00
_cell.angle_gamma   90.00
#
_symmetry.space_group_name_H-M   'P 1'
#
loop_
_entity.id
_entity.type
_entity.pdbx_description
1 polymer ?
#
loop_
_entity_poly.entity_id
_entity_poly.type
_entity_poly.pdbx_seq_one_letter_code
_entity_poly.pdbx_strand_id
1 'polypeptide(L)'
;MNTGRFWTESPYGSTTNIGVSLEIPIFDRREGAVEKAEAEVRTAYLKLRVANAEVHADLVKYASQVRERGAAFENFRTNVNPRLAKLKRMSEDAYKLSGGTIADLLDATRTRVESTVSGVELTGSLMEAQLRFQAARGDIAALLTEP
;
A
#
# COMPACT_ATOMS: atom_id res chain seq x y z
N MET A 1 -57.71 10.27 -1.66
CA MET A 1 -59.00 9.53 -1.57
C MET A 1 -59.88 10.03 -2.70
N ASN A 2 -60.16 9.21 -3.71
CA ASN A 2 -61.08 9.58 -4.78
C ASN A 2 -62.26 8.60 -4.77
N THR A 3 -63.48 9.12 -4.67
CA THR A 3 -64.72 8.33 -4.50
C THR A 3 -65.50 8.33 -5.82
N GLY A 4 -65.44 7.23 -6.58
CA GLY A 4 -66.30 7.02 -7.75
C GLY A 4 -67.59 6.31 -7.34
N ARG A 5 -68.76 6.87 -7.69
CA ARG A 5 -70.07 6.32 -7.36
C ARG A 5 -70.72 5.70 -8.59
N PHE A 6 -71.06 4.42 -8.52
CA PHE A 6 -71.95 3.77 -9.50
C PHE A 6 -73.13 3.14 -8.74
N TRP A 7 -74.33 3.28 -9.31
CA TRP A 7 -75.59 2.80 -8.74
C TRP A 7 -75.92 1.39 -9.23
N THR A 8 -76.44 0.55 -8.34
CA THR A 8 -77.19 -0.66 -8.69
C THR A 8 -78.35 -0.78 -7.69
N GLU A 9 -79.57 -0.91 -8.21
CA GLU A 9 -80.79 -1.14 -7.43
C GLU A 9 -80.81 -2.59 -6.93
N SER A 10 -80.73 -2.76 -5.59
CA SER A 10 -81.39 -3.70 -4.66
C SER A 10 -81.63 -5.19 -5.01
N PRO A 11 -81.82 -6.15 -4.04
CA PRO A 11 -81.91 -5.98 -2.57
C PRO A 11 -81.09 -6.99 -1.72
N TYR A 12 -80.75 -6.62 -0.49
CA TYR A 12 -80.19 -7.45 0.62
C TYR A 12 -78.84 -8.16 0.38
N GLY A 13 -77.76 -7.43 0.65
CA GLY A 13 -76.45 -8.03 0.94
C GLY A 13 -75.49 -6.94 1.44
N SER A 14 -75.00 -7.06 2.67
CA SER A 14 -73.90 -6.20 3.15
C SER A 14 -72.61 -6.66 2.48
N THR A 15 -72.17 -5.95 1.46
CA THR A 15 -70.91 -6.24 0.76
C THR A 15 -69.85 -5.24 1.18
N THR A 16 -68.96 -5.66 2.09
CA THR A 16 -67.75 -4.91 2.43
C THR A 16 -66.67 -5.23 1.40
N ASN A 17 -66.45 -4.32 0.46
CA ASN A 17 -65.39 -4.47 -0.54
C ASN A 17 -64.10 -3.82 -0.01
N ILE A 18 -63.03 -4.61 0.11
CA ILE A 18 -61.67 -4.14 0.38
C ILE A 18 -60.92 -4.15 -0.95
N GLY A 19 -60.68 -2.98 -1.54
CA GLY A 19 -59.91 -2.84 -2.77
C GLY A 19 -58.43 -2.56 -2.46
N VAL A 20 -57.52 -3.37 -2.99
CA VAL A 20 -56.07 -3.07 -3.00
C VAL A 20 -55.78 -2.26 -4.26
N SER A 21 -55.50 -0.96 -4.10
CA SER A 21 -55.10 -0.09 -5.22
C SER A 21 -53.62 -0.29 -5.51
N LEU A 22 -53.29 -1.08 -6.53
CA LEU A 22 -51.93 -1.17 -7.05
C LEU A 22 -51.79 -0.12 -8.16
N GLU A 23 -51.09 0.97 -7.88
CA GLU A 23 -50.76 1.97 -8.90
C GLU A 23 -49.66 1.38 -9.79
N ILE A 24 -50.06 0.85 -10.96
CA ILE A 24 -49.13 0.37 -11.98
C ILE A 24 -48.82 1.58 -12.87
N PRO A 25 -47.59 2.14 -12.80
CA PRO A 25 -47.24 3.26 -13.65
C PRO A 25 -47.15 2.78 -15.10
N ILE A 26 -48.06 3.27 -15.95
CA ILE A 26 -48.17 2.88 -17.36
C ILE A 26 -47.17 3.65 -18.25
N PHE A 27 -46.59 4.74 -17.72
CA PHE A 27 -45.70 5.67 -18.43
C PHE A 27 -44.47 6.13 -17.63
N ASP A 28 -44.06 5.42 -16.58
CA ASP A 28 -42.83 5.74 -15.86
C ASP A 28 -41.65 5.03 -16.54
N ARG A 29 -41.08 5.69 -17.56
CA ARG A 29 -39.79 5.30 -18.14
C ARG A 29 -38.69 5.59 -17.11
N ARG A 30 -38.56 4.70 -16.12
CA ARG A 30 -37.41 4.65 -15.20
C ARG A 30 -36.09 4.35 -15.91
N GLU A 31 -36.08 4.30 -17.25
CA GLU A 31 -34.92 4.17 -18.13
C GLU A 31 -33.77 5.08 -17.68
N GLY A 32 -34.02 6.35 -17.34
CA GLY A 32 -32.97 7.26 -16.86
C GLY A 32 -32.42 6.94 -15.46
N ALA A 33 -33.27 6.45 -14.54
CA ALA A 33 -32.83 6.04 -13.22
C ALA A 33 -32.03 4.72 -13.26
N VAL A 34 -32.43 3.80 -14.13
CA VAL A 34 -31.72 2.55 -14.41
C VAL A 34 -30.38 2.85 -15.11
N GLU A 35 -30.38 3.68 -16.15
CA GLU A 35 -29.16 4.10 -16.85
C GLU A 35 -28.16 4.79 -15.91
N LYS A 36 -28.66 5.65 -15.01
CA LYS A 36 -27.84 6.26 -13.97
C LYS A 36 -27.26 5.21 -13.01
N ALA A 37 -28.07 4.28 -12.51
CA ALA A 37 -27.61 3.21 -11.63
C ALA A 37 -26.56 2.32 -12.33
N GLU A 38 -26.76 2.00 -13.60
CA GLU A 38 -25.76 1.25 -14.39
C GLU A 38 -24.47 2.04 -14.57
N ALA A 39 -24.56 3.36 -14.83
CA ALA A 39 -23.39 4.22 -14.91
C ALA A 39 -22.62 4.29 -13.58
N GLU A 40 -23.34 4.33 -12.46
CA GLU A 40 -22.76 4.27 -11.11
C GLU A 40 -22.02 2.95 -10.87
N VAL A 41 -22.63 1.81 -11.23
CA VAL A 41 -21.99 0.48 -11.14
C VAL A 41 -20.74 0.40 -12.02
N ARG A 42 -20.82 0.87 -13.27
CA ARG A 42 -19.67 0.93 -14.18
C ARG A 42 -18.54 1.79 -13.60
N THR A 43 -18.88 2.93 -13.02
CA THR A 43 -17.92 3.83 -12.37
C THR A 43 -17.26 3.18 -11.17
N ALA A 44 -18.04 2.52 -10.30
CA ALA A 44 -17.53 1.79 -9.14
C ALA A 44 -16.57 0.65 -9.56
N TYR A 45 -16.93 -0.09 -10.61
CA TYR A 45 -16.08 -1.14 -11.17
C TYR A 45 -14.76 -0.60 -11.74
N LEU A 46 -14.80 0.51 -12.46
CA LEU A 46 -13.59 1.16 -12.97
C LEU A 46 -12.71 1.68 -11.84
N LYS A 47 -13.29 2.29 -10.80
CA LYS A 47 -12.56 2.71 -9.59
C LYS A 47 -11.86 1.53 -8.92
N LEU A 48 -12.55 0.40 -8.77
CA LEU A 48 -11.95 -0.81 -8.22
C LEU A 48 -10.78 -1.31 -9.07
N ARG A 49 -10.92 -1.31 -10.40
CA ARG A 49 -9.83 -1.70 -11.30
C ARG A 49 -8.61 -0.80 -11.19
N VAL A 50 -8.83 0.52 -11.09
CA VAL A 50 -7.75 1.49 -10.89
C VAL A 50 -7.06 1.25 -9.55
N ALA A 51 -7.82 1.14 -8.45
CA ALA A 51 -7.26 0.88 -7.13
C ALA A 51 -6.44 -0.43 -7.09
N ASN A 52 -6.93 -1.50 -7.70
CA ASN A 52 -6.18 -2.76 -7.79
C ASN A 52 -4.88 -2.61 -8.60
N ALA A 53 -4.92 -1.87 -9.70
CA ALA A 53 -3.73 -1.60 -10.51
C ALA A 53 -2.69 -0.76 -9.75
N GLU A 54 -3.14 0.26 -9.01
CA GLU A 54 -2.29 1.10 -8.17
C GLU A 54 -1.61 0.28 -7.06
N VAL A 55 -2.38 -0.52 -6.32
CA VAL A 55 -1.82 -1.42 -5.28
C VAL A 55 -0.79 -2.38 -5.88
N HIS A 56 -1.08 -2.97 -7.05
CA HIS A 56 -0.13 -3.86 -7.70
C HIS A 56 1.17 -3.13 -8.12
N ALA A 57 1.05 -1.93 -8.70
CA ALA A 57 2.18 -1.12 -9.09
C ALA A 57 3.05 -0.72 -7.89
N ASP A 58 2.42 -0.33 -6.78
CA ASP A 58 3.10 0.02 -5.54
C ASP A 58 3.84 -1.18 -4.94
N LEU A 59 3.22 -2.36 -4.91
CA LEU A 59 3.88 -3.59 -4.45
C LEU A 59 5.12 -3.92 -5.28
N VAL A 60 5.03 -3.83 -6.61
CA VAL A 60 6.16 -4.08 -7.51
C VAL A 60 7.29 -3.08 -7.27
N LYS A 61 6.95 -1.80 -7.12
CA LYS A 61 7.89 -0.71 -6.82
C LYS A 61 8.60 -0.90 -5.48
N TYR A 62 7.87 -1.19 -4.41
CA TYR A 62 8.49 -1.40 -3.10
C TYR A 62 9.32 -2.69 -3.05
N ALA A 63 8.88 -3.75 -3.73
CA ALA A 63 9.66 -4.97 -3.88
C ALA A 63 11.00 -4.71 -4.62
N SER A 64 11.00 -3.89 -5.67
CA SER A 64 12.25 -3.54 -6.36
C SER A 64 13.18 -2.73 -5.47
N GLN A 65 12.66 -1.77 -4.70
CA GLN A 65 13.45 -0.99 -3.73
C GLN A 65 14.10 -1.87 -2.66
N VAL A 66 13.39 -2.86 -2.13
CA VAL A 66 13.96 -3.83 -1.17
C VAL A 66 15.10 -4.62 -1.81
N ARG A 67 14.91 -5.11 -3.05
CA ARG A 67 15.96 -5.85 -3.76
C ARG A 67 17.20 -5.00 -4.01
N GLU A 68 17.04 -3.77 -4.49
CA GLU A 68 18.14 -2.86 -4.78
C GLU A 68 18.94 -2.50 -3.53
N ARG A 69 18.24 -2.12 -2.44
CA ARG A 69 18.89 -1.78 -1.16
C ARG A 69 19.54 -3.00 -0.52
N GLY A 70 18.92 -4.18 -0.65
CA GLY A 70 19.49 -5.46 -0.23
C GLY A 70 20.79 -5.77 -0.98
N ALA A 71 20.81 -5.60 -2.30
CA ALA A 71 22.02 -5.81 -3.10
C ALA A 71 23.13 -4.82 -2.72
N ALA A 72 22.80 -3.55 -2.45
CA ALA A 72 23.77 -2.56 -2.00
C ALA A 72 24.37 -2.92 -0.62
N PHE A 73 23.52 -3.35 0.32
CA PHE A 73 23.96 -3.83 1.63
C PHE A 73 24.86 -5.07 1.52
N GLU A 74 24.48 -6.05 0.71
CA GLU A 74 25.28 -7.26 0.50
C GLU A 74 26.62 -6.93 -0.15
N ASN A 75 26.65 -6.05 -1.16
CA ASN A 75 27.89 -5.60 -1.78
C ASN A 75 28.82 -4.91 -0.77
N PHE A 76 28.29 -4.05 0.10
CA PHE A 76 29.06 -3.44 1.18
C PHE A 76 29.62 -4.49 2.14
N ARG A 77 28.78 -5.45 2.56
CA ARG A 77 29.14 -6.53 3.47
C ARG A 77 30.24 -7.42 2.90
N THR A 78 30.17 -7.77 1.62
CA THR A 78 31.13 -8.69 0.98
C THR A 78 32.40 -8.01 0.52
N ASN A 79 32.33 -6.77 0.02
CA ASN A 79 33.46 -6.14 -0.67
C ASN A 79 34.11 -5.02 0.14
N VAL A 80 33.35 -4.26 0.93
CA VAL A 80 33.87 -3.08 1.64
C VAL A 80 34.29 -3.45 3.06
N ASN A 81 33.41 -4.11 3.82
CA ASN A 81 33.65 -4.43 5.22
C ASN A 81 34.96 -5.21 5.48
N PRO A 82 35.30 -6.26 4.69
CA PRO A 82 36.57 -6.98 4.88
C PRO A 82 37.81 -6.13 4.60
N ARG A 83 37.72 -5.19 3.65
CA ARG A 83 38.83 -4.28 3.30
C ARG A 83 39.10 -3.29 4.43
N LEU A 84 38.06 -2.81 5.12
CA LEU A 84 38.21 -1.93 6.29
C LEU A 84 38.94 -2.62 7.43
N ALA A 85 38.59 -3.88 7.71
CA ALA A 85 39.27 -4.68 8.73
C ALA A 85 40.76 -4.89 8.40
N LYS A 86 41.07 -5.13 7.12
CA LYS A 86 42.44 -5.28 6.64
C LYS A 86 43.22 -3.96 6.73
N LEU A 87 42.63 -2.85 6.31
CA LEU A 87 43.25 -1.51 6.34
C LEU A 87 43.64 -1.13 7.77
N LYS A 88 42.72 -1.31 8.73
CA LYS A 88 42.99 -1.08 10.16
C LYS A 88 44.22 -1.85 10.64
N ARG A 89 44.29 -3.14 10.35
CA ARG A 89 45.40 -4.01 10.78
C ARG A 89 46.73 -3.55 10.17
N MET A 90 46.75 -3.26 8.88
CA MET A 90 47.95 -2.78 8.18
C MET A 90 48.45 -1.43 8.75
N SER A 91 47.54 -0.48 9.02
CA SER A 91 47.91 0.81 9.60
C SER A 91 48.42 0.69 11.04
N GLU A 92 47.81 -0.18 11.85
CA GLU A 92 48.28 -0.48 13.22
C GLU A 92 49.66 -1.15 13.22
N ASP A 93 49.89 -2.09 12.30
CA ASP A 93 51.16 -2.79 12.14
C ASP A 93 52.27 -1.83 11.64
N ALA A 94 51.98 -0.97 10.66
CA ALA A 94 52.92 0.03 10.13
C ALA A 94 53.33 1.08 11.18
N TYR A 95 52.39 1.49 12.04
CA TYR A 95 52.69 2.39 13.16
C TYR A 95 53.60 1.71 14.21
N LYS A 96 53.37 0.43 14.52
CA LYS A 96 54.14 -0.31 15.54
C LYS A 96 55.53 -0.75 15.07
N LEU A 97 55.69 -1.15 13.81
CA LEU A 97 56.91 -1.84 13.35
C LEU A 97 58.04 -0.94 12.87
N SER A 98 57.82 0.18 12.15
CA SER A 98 58.98 0.90 11.59
C SER A 98 58.79 2.33 11.04
N GLY A 99 57.75 3.09 11.41
CA GLY A 99 57.69 4.53 11.07
C GLY A 99 56.66 4.96 10.03
N GLY A 100 55.45 4.40 10.06
CA GLY A 100 54.30 5.05 9.43
C GLY A 100 53.97 6.39 10.11
N THR A 101 53.57 7.39 9.33
CA THR A 101 53.22 8.71 9.85
C THR A 101 51.89 8.67 10.62
N ILE A 102 51.77 9.46 11.70
CA ILE A 102 50.50 9.63 12.44
C ILE A 102 49.34 10.05 11.52
N ALA A 103 49.66 10.75 10.44
CA ALA A 103 48.73 11.13 9.37
C ALA A 103 48.09 9.91 8.68
N ASP A 104 48.86 8.84 8.41
CA ASP A 104 48.35 7.63 7.75
C ASP A 104 47.39 6.86 8.65
N LEU A 105 47.67 6.83 9.95
CA LEU A 105 46.77 6.26 10.95
C LEU A 105 45.48 7.07 11.06
N LEU A 106 45.58 8.40 11.03
CA LEU A 106 44.42 9.29 11.08
C LEU A 106 43.54 9.13 9.83
N ASP A 107 44.14 9.08 8.64
CA ASP A 107 43.41 8.88 7.38
C ASP A 107 42.71 7.52 7.35
N ALA A 108 43.41 6.44 7.72
CA ALA A 108 42.81 5.11 7.84
C ALA A 108 41.66 5.06 8.87
N THR A 109 41.80 5.79 9.98
CA THR A 109 40.74 5.92 10.99
C THR A 109 39.55 6.69 10.43
N ARG A 110 39.78 7.78 9.69
CA ARG A 110 38.74 8.56 9.03
C ARG A 110 37.98 7.73 8.01
N THR A 111 38.67 7.07 7.08
CA THR A 111 38.06 6.18 6.07
C THR A 111 37.20 5.10 6.72
N ARG A 112 37.66 4.54 7.86
CA ARG A 112 36.89 3.56 8.63
C ARG A 112 35.61 4.15 9.21
N VAL A 113 35.69 5.34 9.82
CA VAL A 113 34.51 6.01 10.38
C VAL A 113 33.50 6.30 9.27
N GLU A 114 33.94 6.91 8.17
CA GLU A 114 33.09 7.19 7.01
C GLU A 114 32.42 5.91 6.49
N SER A 115 33.18 4.82 6.34
CA SER A 115 32.61 3.56 5.86
C SER A 115 31.68 2.89 6.88
N THR A 116 31.91 3.08 8.18
CA THR A 116 31.01 2.59 9.24
C THR A 116 29.68 3.33 9.19
N VAL A 117 29.72 4.66 9.00
CA VAL A 117 28.53 5.48 8.80
C VAL A 117 27.77 5.00 7.57
N SER A 118 28.44 4.80 6.43
CA SER A 118 27.79 4.25 5.23
C SER A 118 27.15 2.87 5.47
N GLY A 119 27.77 2.01 6.29
CA GLY A 119 27.18 0.73 6.66
C GLY A 119 25.88 0.86 7.47
N VAL A 120 25.82 1.81 8.39
CA VAL A 120 24.61 2.12 9.18
C VAL A 120 23.52 2.68 8.27
N GLU A 121 23.87 3.60 7.35
CA GLU A 121 22.94 4.16 6.36
C GLU A 121 22.32 3.08 5.45
N LEU A 122 23.14 2.14 4.97
CA LEU A 122 22.66 1.02 4.16
C LEU A 122 21.70 0.11 4.94
N THR A 123 21.98 -0.12 6.22
CA THR A 123 21.12 -0.90 7.10
C THR A 123 19.78 -0.21 7.32
N GLY A 124 19.81 1.09 7.67
CA GLY A 124 18.59 1.89 7.85
C GLY A 124 17.77 1.98 6.57
N SER A 125 18.43 2.19 5.43
CA SER A 125 17.79 2.21 4.12
C SER A 125 17.10 0.88 3.81
N LEU A 126 17.75 -0.27 4.03
CA LEU A 126 17.12 -1.58 3.83
C LEU A 126 15.90 -1.78 4.73
N MET A 127 16.02 -1.47 6.01
CA MET A 127 14.91 -1.57 6.98
C MET A 127 13.72 -0.71 6.56
N GLU A 128 13.96 0.54 6.17
CA GLU A 128 12.91 1.45 5.70
C GLU A 128 12.17 0.89 4.47
N ALA A 129 12.90 0.33 3.51
CA ALA A 129 12.28 -0.26 2.32
C ALA A 129 11.48 -1.51 2.65
N GLN A 130 11.97 -2.36 3.56
CA GLN A 130 11.22 -3.53 4.04
C GLN A 130 9.93 -3.12 4.75
N LEU A 131 9.97 -2.07 5.58
CA LEU A 131 8.79 -1.53 6.25
C LEU A 131 7.78 -0.98 5.24
N ARG A 132 8.22 -0.18 4.25
CA ARG A 132 7.34 0.33 3.19
C ARG A 132 6.69 -0.78 2.37
N PHE A 133 7.45 -1.85 2.07
CA PHE A 133 6.91 -3.02 1.37
C PHE A 133 5.85 -3.76 2.21
N GLN A 134 6.11 -3.96 3.51
CA GLN A 134 5.13 -4.58 4.41
C GLN A 134 3.88 -3.70 4.61
N ALA A 135 4.06 -2.38 4.66
CA ALA A 135 2.95 -1.42 4.72
C ALA A 135 2.05 -1.54 3.49
N ALA A 136 2.64 -1.56 2.29
CA ALA A 136 1.91 -1.68 1.03
C ALA A 136 1.20 -3.03 0.86
N ARG A 137 1.69 -4.09 1.52
CA ARG A 137 1.04 -5.40 1.55
C ARG A 137 -0.15 -5.47 2.51
N GLY A 138 -0.30 -4.48 3.40
CA GLY A 138 -1.35 -4.43 4.41
C GLY A 138 -1.00 -5.11 5.74
N ASP A 139 0.21 -5.68 5.87
CA ASP A 139 0.61 -6.44 7.06
C ASP A 139 0.76 -5.55 8.30
N ILE A 140 1.12 -4.27 8.13
CA ILE A 140 1.26 -3.32 9.24
C ILE A 140 -0.11 -2.92 9.80
N ALA A 141 -1.14 -2.86 8.95
CA ALA A 141 -2.49 -2.58 9.41
C ALA A 141 -3.05 -3.74 10.26
N ALA A 142 -2.73 -4.99 9.90
CA ALA A 142 -3.08 -6.17 10.68
C ALA A 142 -2.42 -6.17 12.07
N LEU A 143 -1.17 -5.72 12.19
CA LEU A 143 -0.45 -5.65 13.47
C LEU A 143 -0.99 -4.57 14.43
N LEU A 144 -1.71 -3.57 13.92
CA LEU A 144 -2.32 -2.48 14.70
C LEU A 144 -3.81 -2.72 15.02
N THR A 145 -4.41 -3.78 14.47
CA THR A 145 -5.83 -4.13 14.68
C THR A 145 -6.04 -5.34 15.59
N GLU A 146 -4.98 -5.99 16.07
CA GLU A 146 -5.08 -6.97 17.16
C GLU A 146 -4.98 -6.27 18.53
N PRO A 147 -5.91 -6.55 19.48
CA PRO A 147 -5.93 -5.96 20.83
C PRO A 147 -4.86 -6.53 21.77
#